data_AF-A0AA39DYK8-F1
#
_entry.id   AF-A0AA39DYK8-F1
#
_cell.length_a   1.000
_cell.length_b   1.000
_cell.length_c   1.000
_cell.angle_alpha   90.00
_cell.angle_beta   90.00
_cell.angle_gamma   90.00
#
_symmetry.space_group_name_H-M   'P 1'
#
loop_
_entity.id
_entity.type
_entity.pdbx_description
1 polymer ?
#
loop_
_entity_poly.entity_id
_entity_poly.type
_entity_poly.pdbx_seq_one_letter_code
_entity_poly.pdbx_strand_id
1 'polypeptide(L)'
;MASHSGRHRQPPRYVSNAHLFSRVGKANLNWMDPDQSAEKENEAFGRAMNLTGSEFLDNVRFHAKSWLPARSIVKECLAAKMDIDPSGEIMVLNRFCPWKLHLFELEEEMRIDPPVKSVLYQDDSCKHHWHQQSNPNCVPGPLA
;
A
#
# COMPACT_ATOMS: atom_id res chain seq x y z
N MET A 1 -18.37 45.85 16.63
CA MET A 1 -17.70 44.78 17.39
C MET A 1 -18.66 43.62 17.54
N ALA A 2 -18.47 42.53 16.81
CA ALA A 2 -19.19 41.27 17.03
C ALA A 2 -18.15 40.18 17.29
N SER A 3 -17.95 39.93 18.59
CA SER A 3 -17.18 38.80 19.12
C SER A 3 -17.76 37.50 18.57
N HIS A 4 -17.03 36.84 17.67
CA HIS A 4 -17.30 35.45 17.31
C HIS A 4 -16.48 34.56 18.23
N SER A 5 -17.11 34.17 19.33
CA SER A 5 -16.60 33.24 20.32
C SER A 5 -16.34 31.85 19.71
N GLY A 6 -15.15 31.33 20.04
CA GLY A 6 -14.74 29.93 20.08
C GLY A 6 -15.49 28.91 19.23
N ARG A 7 -14.93 28.54 18.08
CA ARG A 7 -15.26 27.28 17.41
C ARG A 7 -14.76 26.13 18.30
N HIS A 8 -15.69 25.35 18.86
CA HIS A 8 -15.45 24.23 19.76
C HIS A 8 -14.34 23.27 19.26
N ARG A 9 -13.15 23.30 19.89
CA ARG A 9 -12.18 22.20 19.84
C ARG A 9 -12.55 21.16 20.88
N GLN A 10 -13.70 20.50 20.74
CA GLN A 10 -13.97 19.30 21.55
C GLN A 10 -13.54 18.07 20.76
N PRO A 11 -12.90 17.08 21.42
CA PRO A 11 -12.51 15.84 20.76
C PRO A 11 -13.74 15.12 20.20
N PRO A 12 -13.58 14.36 19.10
CA PRO A 12 -14.69 13.64 18.48
C PRO A 12 -15.36 12.70 19.47
N ARG A 13 -16.70 12.74 19.53
CA ARG A 13 -17.50 11.88 20.43
C ARG A 13 -17.51 10.41 20.01
N TYR A 14 -17.21 10.14 18.75
CA TYR A 14 -17.09 8.80 18.19
C TYR A 14 -15.80 8.69 17.39
N VAL A 15 -15.00 7.67 17.69
CA VAL A 15 -13.78 7.34 16.97
C VAL A 15 -13.86 5.87 16.59
N SER A 16 -13.97 5.59 15.28
CA SER A 16 -13.87 4.24 14.76
C SER A 16 -12.47 4.00 14.23
N ASN A 17 -11.69 3.21 14.96
CA ASN A 17 -10.38 2.78 14.51
C ASN A 17 -10.49 1.44 13.78
N ALA A 18 -9.91 1.38 12.58
CA ALA A 18 -9.86 0.19 11.73
C ALA A 18 -8.55 -0.60 11.86
N HIS A 19 -7.57 -0.09 12.62
CA HIS A 19 -6.30 -0.77 12.83
C HIS A 19 -6.47 -2.08 13.61
N LEU A 20 -5.56 -3.02 13.38
CA LEU A 20 -5.58 -4.36 13.96
C LEU A 20 -5.79 -4.35 15.49
N PHE A 21 -5.03 -3.53 16.23
CA PHE A 21 -5.16 -3.41 17.69
C PHE A 21 -6.58 -3.07 18.14
N SER A 22 -7.25 -2.16 17.44
CA SER A 22 -8.63 -1.78 17.77
C SER A 22 -9.64 -2.87 17.45
N ARG A 23 -9.39 -3.68 16.41
CA ARG A 23 -10.24 -4.83 16.06
C ARG A 23 -10.03 -6.00 17.03
N VAL A 24 -8.79 -6.24 17.44
CA VAL A 24 -8.44 -7.20 18.51
C VAL A 24 -9.09 -6.79 19.83
N GLY A 25 -8.99 -5.52 20.23
CA GLY A 25 -9.65 -5.03 21.44
C GLY A 25 -11.18 -5.16 21.41
N LYS A 26 -11.80 -5.06 20.23
CA LYS A 26 -13.24 -5.31 20.03
C LYS A 26 -13.63 -6.78 20.19
N ALA A 27 -12.69 -7.73 20.17
CA ALA A 27 -12.97 -9.14 20.38
C ALA A 27 -13.16 -9.51 21.86
N ASN A 28 -12.66 -8.67 22.78
CA ASN A 28 -12.80 -8.83 24.22
C ASN A 28 -14.27 -8.84 24.65
N LEU A 29 -14.53 -9.46 25.81
CA LEU A 29 -15.86 -9.45 26.40
C LEU A 29 -16.29 -8.03 26.75
N ASN A 30 -17.58 -7.77 26.58
CA ASN A 30 -18.17 -6.54 27.09
C ASN A 30 -18.20 -6.62 28.61
N TRP A 31 -17.90 -5.54 29.32
CA TRP A 31 -17.98 -5.49 30.79
C TRP A 31 -19.41 -5.74 31.33
N MET A 32 -20.43 -5.56 30.48
CA MET A 32 -21.84 -5.89 30.77
C MET A 32 -22.23 -7.32 30.38
N ASP A 33 -21.32 -8.11 29.81
CA ASP A 33 -21.61 -9.50 29.48
C ASP A 33 -21.87 -10.28 30.78
N PRO A 34 -23.03 -10.95 30.92
CA PRO A 34 -23.35 -11.70 32.12
C PRO A 34 -22.42 -12.91 32.34
N ASP A 35 -21.76 -13.39 31.28
CA ASP A 35 -20.80 -14.48 31.34
C ASP A 35 -19.36 -13.96 31.17
N GLN A 36 -18.68 -13.74 32.30
CA GLN A 36 -17.26 -13.37 32.38
C GLN A 36 -16.38 -14.58 32.72
N SER A 37 -16.80 -15.80 32.35
CA SER A 37 -16.03 -17.01 32.65
C SER A 37 -14.72 -17.06 31.86
N ALA A 38 -13.74 -17.79 32.41
CA ALA A 38 -12.47 -18.05 31.72
C ALA A 38 -12.67 -18.78 30.38
N GLU A 39 -13.70 -19.62 30.28
CA GLU A 39 -14.06 -20.29 29.02
C GLU A 39 -14.49 -19.26 27.96
N LYS A 40 -15.38 -18.32 28.33
CA LYS A 40 -15.82 -17.25 27.44
C LYS A 40 -14.69 -16.30 27.03
N GLU A 41 -13.80 -15.99 27.96
CA GLU A 41 -12.59 -15.19 27.69
C GLU A 41 -11.66 -15.93 26.70
N ASN A 42 -11.46 -17.23 26.87
CA ASN A 42 -10.62 -18.02 25.97
C ASN A 42 -11.24 -18.13 24.55
N GLU A 43 -12.56 -18.22 24.43
CA GLU A 43 -13.24 -18.11 23.13
C GLU A 43 -12.96 -16.76 22.46
N ALA A 44 -13.03 -15.66 23.21
CA ALA A 44 -12.74 -14.32 22.73
C ALA A 44 -11.28 -14.19 22.26
N PHE A 45 -10.35 -14.72 23.05
CA PHE A 45 -8.94 -14.81 22.70
C PHE A 45 -8.74 -15.62 21.41
N GLY A 46 -9.42 -16.76 21.25
CA GLY A 46 -9.40 -17.56 20.04
C GLY A 46 -9.83 -16.77 18.78
N ARG A 47 -10.89 -15.96 18.89
CA ARG A 47 -11.31 -15.06 17.80
C ARG A 47 -10.25 -14.02 17.47
N ALA A 48 -9.64 -13.40 18.47
CA ALA A 48 -8.57 -12.42 18.29
C ALA A 48 -7.32 -13.02 17.65
N MET A 49 -6.94 -14.24 18.05
CA MET A 49 -5.84 -14.99 17.44
C MET A 49 -6.11 -15.29 15.98
N ASN A 50 -7.29 -15.81 15.65
CA ASN A 50 -7.66 -16.11 14.26
C ASN A 50 -7.65 -14.87 13.39
N LEU A 51 -8.22 -13.77 13.88
CA LEU A 51 -8.18 -12.47 13.21
C LEU A 51 -6.74 -12.05 12.90
N THR A 52 -5.88 -12.03 13.92
CA THR A 52 -4.48 -11.58 13.79
C THR A 52 -3.67 -12.50 12.89
N GLY A 53 -3.82 -13.82 13.06
CA GLY A 53 -3.13 -14.84 12.28
C GLY A 53 -3.52 -14.80 10.81
N SER A 54 -4.80 -14.60 10.49
CA SER A 54 -5.26 -14.46 9.11
C SER A 54 -4.65 -13.24 8.41
N GLU A 55 -4.64 -12.07 9.06
CA GLU A 55 -4.06 -10.85 8.51
C GLU A 55 -2.54 -10.97 8.32
N PHE A 56 -1.84 -11.61 9.26
CA PHE A 56 -0.42 -11.91 9.11
C PHE A 56 -0.16 -12.82 7.90
N LEU A 57 -0.90 -13.92 7.77
CA LEU A 57 -0.73 -14.86 6.65
C LEU A 57 -1.04 -14.19 5.30
N ASP A 58 -2.02 -13.31 5.24
CA ASP A 58 -2.35 -12.57 4.02
C ASP A 58 -1.23 -11.61 3.62
N ASN A 59 -0.60 -10.93 4.58
CA ASN A 59 0.59 -10.10 4.32
C ASN A 59 1.77 -10.96 3.81
N VAL A 60 2.05 -12.09 4.45
CA VAL A 60 3.13 -13.00 4.00
C VAL A 60 2.86 -13.50 2.58
N ARG A 61 1.62 -13.92 2.29
CA ARG A 61 1.21 -14.36 0.95
C ARG A 61 1.33 -13.25 -0.08
N PHE A 62 0.92 -12.03 0.26
CA PHE A 62 1.08 -10.87 -0.61
C PHE A 62 2.56 -10.64 -0.95
N HIS A 63 3.44 -10.62 0.05
CA HIS A 63 4.86 -10.42 -0.18
C HIS A 63 5.47 -11.54 -1.02
N ALA A 64 5.18 -12.81 -0.69
CA ALA A 64 5.73 -13.96 -1.38
C ALA A 64 5.23 -14.11 -2.82
N LYS A 65 3.93 -13.87 -3.06
CA LYS A 65 3.28 -14.21 -4.34
C LYS A 65 3.04 -13.00 -5.26
N SER A 66 3.08 -11.78 -4.74
CA SER A 66 2.81 -10.57 -5.52
C SER A 66 4.00 -9.61 -5.49
N TRP A 67 4.41 -9.14 -4.30
CA TRP A 67 5.43 -8.10 -4.21
C TRP A 67 6.83 -8.59 -4.61
N LEU A 68 7.32 -9.73 -4.09
CA LEU A 68 8.65 -10.24 -4.42
C LEU A 68 8.81 -10.57 -5.91
N PRO A 69 7.89 -11.31 -6.55
CA PRO A 69 7.99 -11.59 -7.99
C PRO A 69 7.98 -10.34 -8.86
N ALA A 70 7.32 -9.25 -8.42
CA ALA A 70 7.23 -8.00 -9.17
C ALA A 70 8.61 -7.40 -9.50
N ARG A 71 9.64 -7.63 -8.66
CA ARG A 71 11.00 -7.13 -8.91
C ARG A 71 11.53 -7.56 -10.27
N SER A 72 11.36 -8.84 -10.62
CA SER A 72 11.83 -9.38 -11.90
C SER A 72 11.17 -8.69 -13.09
N ILE A 73 9.85 -8.47 -13.01
CA ILE A 73 9.06 -7.78 -14.04
C ILE A 73 9.53 -6.34 -14.21
N VAL A 74 9.70 -5.61 -13.11
CA VAL A 74 10.18 -4.21 -13.16
C VAL A 74 11.57 -4.14 -13.78
N LYS A 75 12.46 -5.06 -13.42
CA LYS A 75 13.81 -5.14 -13.98
C LYS A 75 13.80 -5.41 -15.49
N GLU A 76 12.96 -6.33 -15.96
CA GLU A 76 12.79 -6.61 -17.38
C GLU A 76 12.25 -5.39 -18.14
N CYS A 77 11.24 -4.71 -17.58
CA CYS A 77 10.66 -3.51 -18.19
C CYS A 77 11.65 -2.34 -18.24
N LEU A 78 12.49 -2.20 -17.20
CA LEU A 78 13.59 -1.24 -17.19
C LEU A 78 14.62 -1.52 -18.29
N ALA A 79 14.96 -2.79 -18.52
CA ALA A 79 15.91 -3.16 -19.57
C ALA A 79 15.39 -2.85 -20.98
N ALA A 80 14.08 -2.99 -21.19
CA ALA A 80 13.42 -2.71 -22.46
C ALA A 80 13.02 -1.24 -22.67
N LYS A 81 13.21 -0.36 -21.67
CA LYS A 81 12.64 1.00 -21.69
C LYS A 81 13.12 1.85 -22.87
N MET A 82 14.38 1.69 -23.28
CA MET A 82 14.97 2.45 -24.39
C MET A 82 14.38 2.06 -25.76
N ASP A 83 13.93 0.81 -25.90
CA ASP A 83 13.28 0.34 -27.13
C ASP A 83 11.87 0.91 -27.27
N ILE A 84 11.24 1.25 -26.14
CA ILE A 84 9.88 1.77 -26.06
C ILE A 84 9.87 3.29 -26.16
N ASP A 85 10.76 3.93 -25.41
CA ASP A 85 10.94 5.36 -25.36
C ASP A 85 12.44 5.68 -25.46
N PRO A 86 12.89 6.24 -26.60
CA PRO A 86 14.28 6.61 -26.79
C PRO A 86 14.81 7.63 -25.76
N SER A 87 13.92 8.37 -25.06
CA SER A 87 14.35 9.26 -23.98
C SER A 87 14.75 8.52 -22.71
N GLY A 88 14.26 7.29 -22.52
CA GLY A 88 14.49 6.46 -21.32
C GLY A 88 13.73 6.93 -20.08
N GLU A 89 12.90 7.96 -20.18
CA GLU A 89 12.15 8.56 -19.07
C GLU A 89 10.77 7.89 -18.86
N ILE A 90 10.33 7.08 -19.84
CA ILE A 90 9.08 6.34 -19.77
C ILE A 90 9.36 4.84 -19.69
N MET A 91 8.70 4.17 -18.74
CA MET A 91 8.70 2.71 -18.64
C MET A 91 7.28 2.18 -18.82
N VAL A 92 7.11 1.14 -19.63
CA VAL A 92 5.82 0.43 -19.77
C VAL A 92 5.92 -0.93 -19.10
N LEU A 93 5.04 -1.22 -18.16
CA LEU A 93 4.92 -2.56 -17.59
C LEU A 93 4.11 -3.45 -18.53
N ASN A 94 4.64 -4.65 -18.80
CA ASN A 94 3.95 -5.66 -19.62
C ASN A 94 2.67 -6.21 -18.94
N ARG A 95 2.59 -6.12 -17.61
CA ARG A 95 1.44 -6.44 -16.77
C ARG A 95 1.52 -5.63 -15.48
N PHE A 96 0.38 -5.35 -14.86
CA PHE A 96 0.40 -4.61 -13.60
C PHE A 96 1.07 -5.40 -12.47
N CYS A 97 1.93 -4.72 -11.69
CA CYS A 97 2.54 -5.27 -10.48
C CYS A 97 2.91 -4.14 -9.49
N PRO A 98 3.14 -4.46 -8.20
CA PRO A 98 3.71 -3.49 -7.25
C PRO A 98 5.11 -3.05 -7.71
N TRP A 99 5.26 -1.84 -8.26
CA TRP A 99 6.49 -1.43 -8.94
C TRP A 99 7.30 -0.36 -8.18
N LYS A 100 6.64 0.54 -7.43
CA LYS A 100 7.26 1.79 -6.93
C LYS A 100 8.57 1.59 -6.16
N LEU A 101 8.56 0.73 -5.15
CA LEU A 101 9.74 0.49 -4.32
C LEU A 101 10.84 -0.27 -5.10
N HIS A 102 10.46 -1.26 -5.92
CA HIS A 102 11.42 -1.97 -6.75
C HIS A 102 12.07 -1.07 -7.79
N LEU A 103 11.31 -0.17 -8.42
CA LEU A 103 11.84 0.80 -9.37
C LEU A 103 12.88 1.68 -8.70
N PHE A 104 12.57 2.22 -7.52
CA PHE A 104 13.50 3.06 -6.76
C PHE A 104 14.83 2.34 -6.46
N GLU A 105 14.75 1.12 -5.91
CA GLU A 105 15.95 0.33 -5.61
C GLU A 105 16.74 -0.04 -6.87
N LEU A 106 16.04 -0.43 -7.95
CA LEU A 106 16.66 -0.82 -9.21
C LEU A 106 17.29 0.35 -9.96
N GLU A 107 16.71 1.55 -9.89
CA GLU A 107 17.29 2.77 -10.46
C GLU A 107 18.67 3.05 -9.84
N GLU A 108 18.79 2.90 -8.52
CA GLU A 108 20.06 3.03 -7.80
C GLU A 108 21.03 1.88 -8.12
N GLU A 109 20.58 0.62 -7.99
CA GLU A 109 21.41 -0.58 -8.20
C GLU A 109 21.99 -0.66 -9.62
N MET A 110 21.18 -0.31 -10.63
CA MET A 110 21.55 -0.40 -12.04
C MET A 110 22.13 0.92 -12.58
N ARG A 111 22.21 1.97 -11.75
CA ARG A 111 22.69 3.31 -12.11
C ARG A 111 21.96 3.86 -13.34
N ILE A 112 20.64 3.82 -13.28
CA ILE A 112 19.77 4.24 -14.39
C ILE A 112 19.82 5.77 -14.53
N ASP A 113 20.21 6.24 -15.72
CA ASP A 113 20.20 7.65 -16.12
C ASP A 113 19.75 7.76 -17.59
N PRO A 114 18.73 8.57 -17.92
CA PRO A 114 17.89 9.34 -17.00
C PRO A 114 16.95 8.45 -16.16
N PRO A 115 16.51 8.93 -14.98
CA PRO A 115 15.54 8.24 -14.15
C PRO A 115 14.17 8.16 -14.84
N VAL A 116 13.39 7.14 -14.50
CA VAL A 116 12.03 6.99 -15.04
C VAL A 116 11.11 8.02 -14.40
N LYS A 117 10.48 8.86 -15.22
CA LYS A 117 9.51 9.88 -14.81
C LYS A 117 8.08 9.32 -14.77
N SER A 118 7.75 8.46 -15.72
CA SER A 118 6.39 7.92 -15.88
C SER A 118 6.38 6.41 -16.08
N VAL A 119 5.44 5.75 -15.42
CA VAL A 119 5.17 4.32 -15.59
C VAL A 119 3.77 4.13 -16.18
N LEU A 120 3.69 3.37 -17.26
CA LEU A 120 2.46 3.05 -17.98
C LEU A 120 2.13 1.56 -17.87
N TYR A 121 0.86 1.21 -17.83
CA TYR A 121 0.41 -0.18 -17.94
C TYR A 121 -1.04 -0.24 -18.44
N GLN A 122 -1.39 -1.33 -19.12
CA GLN A 122 -2.78 -1.58 -19.53
C GLN A 122 -3.57 -2.20 -18.40
N ASP A 123 -4.88 -1.96 -18.41
CA ASP A 123 -5.82 -2.73 -17.61
C ASP A 123 -5.98 -4.14 -18.20
N ASP A 124 -5.76 -5.17 -17.39
CA ASP A 124 -5.92 -6.57 -17.80
C ASP A 124 -7.35 -6.89 -18.27
N SER A 125 -8.35 -6.14 -17.78
CA SER A 125 -9.76 -6.32 -18.13
C SER A 125 -10.19 -5.58 -19.40
N CYS A 126 -9.46 -4.52 -19.79
CA CYS A 126 -9.81 -3.64 -20.89
C CYS A 126 -8.57 -3.23 -21.69
N LYS A 127 -8.31 -3.90 -22.82
CA LYS A 127 -7.14 -3.65 -23.69
C LYS A 127 -7.02 -2.23 -24.26
N HIS A 128 -8.07 -1.42 -24.14
CA HIS A 128 -8.08 -0.02 -24.60
C HIS A 128 -7.90 1.00 -23.46
N HIS A 129 -7.81 0.57 -22.21
CA HIS A 129 -7.65 1.45 -21.07
C HIS A 129 -6.21 1.40 -20.55
N TRP A 130 -5.58 2.57 -20.49
CA TRP A 130 -4.19 2.74 -20.05
C TRP A 130 -4.15 3.55 -18.77
N HIS A 131 -3.30 3.11 -17.84
CA HIS A 131 -2.98 3.85 -16.64
C HIS A 131 -1.60 4.47 -16.77
N GLN A 132 -1.49 5.75 -16.43
CA GLN A 132 -0.23 6.44 -16.25
C GLN A 132 -0.08 6.81 -14.78
N GLN A 133 1.08 6.52 -14.20
CA GLN A 133 1.46 6.99 -12.87
C GLN A 133 2.83 7.66 -12.93
N SER A 134 2.96 8.82 -12.28
CA SER A 134 4.26 9.48 -12.10
C SER A 134 5.11 8.68 -11.11
N ASN A 135 6.42 8.63 -11.36
CA ASN A 135 7.37 8.15 -10.36
C ASN A 135 7.52 9.22 -9.26
N PRO A 136 7.05 8.96 -8.02
CA PRO A 136 7.10 9.96 -6.95
C PRO A 136 8.54 10.29 -6.49
N ASN A 137 9.51 9.43 -6.84
CA ASN A 137 10.91 9.61 -6.47
C ASN A 137 11.69 10.42 -7.51
N CYS A 138 11.08 10.72 -8.66
CA CYS A 138 11.67 11.63 -9.63
C CYS A 138 11.57 13.06 -9.10
N VAL A 139 12.66 13.56 -8.51
CA VAL A 139 12.78 14.97 -8.12
C VAL A 139 12.91 15.79 -9.40
N PRO A 140 12.13 16.85 -9.62
CA PRO A 140 12.44 17.78 -10.69
C PRO A 140 13.86 18.32 -10.44
N GLY A 141 14.76 18.13 -11.43
CA GLY A 141 16.05 18.79 -11.40
C GLY A 141 15.87 20.31 -11.24
N PRO A 142 16.85 21.03 -10.69
CA PRO A 142 16.77 22.49 -10.66
C PRO A 142 16.50 22.99 -12.08
N LEU A 143 15.48 23.83 -12.23
CA LEU A 143 15.22 24.53 -13.48
C LEU A 143 16.50 25.30 -13.83
N ALA A 144 17.21 24.83 -14.86
CA ALA A 144 18.35 25.53 -15.44
C ALA A 144 17.86 26.73 -16.25
#